data_AF-A0A934G2A8-F1
#
_entry.id   AF-A0A934G2A8-F1
#
_cell.length_a   1.000
_cell.length_b   1.000
_cell.length_c   1.000
_cell.angle_alpha   90.00
_cell.angle_beta   90.00
_cell.angle_gamma   90.00
#
_symmetry.space_group_name_H-M   'P 1'
#
loop_
_entity.id
_entity.type
_entity.pdbx_description
1 polymer ?
#
loop_
_entity_poly.entity_id
_entity_poly.type
_entity_poly.pdbx_seq_one_letter_code
_entity_poly.pdbx_strand_id
1 'polypeptide(L)'
;AQMEGQEQNRMQVAPAVIRPSIETVLATIRSEIKTVEALIRDHIDRHPDLKDQSALLDSIPGIGKATIARLLAFVGDVQRFDHAKALAAFAGLNPTVHQSGSSVRGKPHLSKKGNSLLRKALYMPTIVARRYNPVIREFADRLKKAGKSNMVIIGAVMRKLLHIVYGVLKSGMPFDPAWAVNHA
;
A
#
# COMPACT_ATOMS: atom_id res chain seq x y z
N ALA A 1 4.36 9.84 10.30
CA ALA A 1 4.70 8.58 11.01
C ALA A 1 3.76 8.35 12.21
N GLN A 2 3.74 7.18 12.88
CA GLN A 2 2.86 6.99 14.05
C GLN A 2 3.14 7.99 15.18
N MET A 3 4.43 8.23 15.48
CA MET A 3 4.87 9.21 16.49
C MET A 3 4.38 10.62 16.16
N GLU A 4 4.56 11.06 14.90
CA GLU A 4 4.05 12.36 14.45
C GLU A 4 2.53 12.51 14.63
N GLY A 5 1.75 11.48 14.29
CA GLY A 5 0.30 11.50 14.46
C GLY A 5 -0.12 11.55 15.94
N GLN A 6 0.60 10.85 16.81
CA GLN A 6 0.38 10.90 18.26
C GLN A 6 0.63 12.31 18.80
N GLU A 7 1.74 12.94 18.42
CA GLU A 7 2.07 14.31 18.86
C GLU A 7 1.11 15.36 18.28
N GLN A 8 0.65 15.19 17.03
CA GLN A 8 -0.41 16.05 16.46
C GLN A 8 -1.73 15.94 17.23
N ASN A 9 -2.11 14.72 17.62
CA ASN A 9 -3.31 14.52 18.45
C ASN A 9 -3.14 15.15 19.84
N ARG A 10 -1.96 15.03 20.46
CA ARG A 10 -1.64 15.67 21.74
C ARG A 10 -1.71 17.20 21.64
N MET A 11 -1.21 17.78 20.55
CA MET A 11 -1.26 19.22 20.29
C MET A 11 -2.69 19.79 20.30
N GLN A 12 -3.66 19.04 19.78
CA GLN A 12 -5.07 19.48 19.70
C GLN A 12 -5.72 19.67 21.08
N VAL A 13 -5.29 18.90 22.08
CA VAL A 13 -5.87 18.91 23.43
C VAL A 13 -4.96 19.53 24.50
N ALA A 14 -3.73 19.89 24.13
CA ALA A 14 -2.72 20.39 25.08
C ALA A 14 -3.02 21.82 25.58
N PRO A 15 -2.81 22.09 26.88
CA PRO A 15 -2.79 23.44 27.43
C PRO A 15 -1.73 24.32 26.76
N ALA A 16 -1.99 25.63 26.64
CA ALA A 16 -1.12 26.56 25.92
C ALA A 16 0.35 26.53 26.39
N VAL A 17 0.58 26.31 27.68
CA VAL A 17 1.93 26.22 28.28
C VAL A 17 2.77 25.05 27.76
N ILE A 18 2.15 23.94 27.33
CA ILE A 18 2.86 22.73 26.87
C ILE A 18 3.07 22.74 25.35
N ARG A 19 2.27 23.52 24.60
CA ARG A 19 2.29 23.56 23.13
C ARG A 19 3.68 23.82 22.53
N PRO A 20 4.50 24.78 23.03
CA PRO A 20 5.84 25.02 22.47
C PRO A 20 6.75 23.78 22.53
N SER A 21 6.62 22.98 23.60
CA SER A 21 7.37 21.72 23.75
C SER A 21 6.93 20.69 22.70
N ILE A 22 5.62 20.52 22.48
CA ILE A 22 5.07 19.61 21.46
C ILE A 22 5.48 20.05 20.05
N GLU A 23 5.46 21.35 19.77
CA GLU A 23 5.92 21.90 18.48
C GLU A 23 7.39 21.59 18.21
N THR A 24 8.24 21.70 19.23
CA THR A 24 9.66 21.34 19.14
C THR A 24 9.84 19.86 18.79
N VAL A 25 9.11 18.97 19.47
CA VAL A 25 9.13 17.53 19.18
C VAL A 25 8.64 17.24 17.76
N LEU A 26 7.54 17.87 17.33
CA LEU A 26 7.00 17.72 15.97
C LEU A 26 8.00 18.19 14.91
N ALA A 27 8.69 19.31 15.14
CA ALA A 27 9.72 19.82 14.24
C ALA A 27 10.86 18.81 14.08
N THR A 28 11.36 18.26 15.20
CA THR A 28 12.40 17.23 15.19
C THR A 28 11.94 15.98 14.42
N ILE A 29 10.76 15.42 14.75
CA ILE A 29 10.24 14.22 14.07
C ILE A 29 10.11 14.45 12.56
N ARG A 30 9.60 15.62 12.15
CA ARG A 30 9.46 15.96 10.72
C ARG A 30 10.81 16.10 10.02
N SER A 31 11.80 16.68 10.70
CA SER A 31 13.18 16.76 10.19
C SER A 31 13.75 15.37 9.97
N GLU A 32 13.67 14.49 10.97
CA GLU A 32 14.19 13.12 10.87
C GLU A 32 13.49 12.30 9.80
N ILE A 33 12.18 12.45 9.63
CA ILE A 33 11.45 11.81 8.51
C ILE A 33 12.04 12.25 7.17
N LYS A 34 12.27 13.56 6.96
CA LYS A 34 12.86 14.07 5.71
C LYS A 34 14.26 13.54 5.49
N THR A 35 15.09 13.49 6.52
CA THR A 35 16.45 12.93 6.48
C THR A 35 16.42 11.47 6.04
N VAL A 36 15.61 10.64 6.71
CA VAL A 36 15.49 9.21 6.37
C VAL A 36 14.92 9.00 4.97
N GLU A 37 13.91 9.77 4.57
CA GLU A 37 13.37 9.70 3.21
C GLU A 37 14.41 10.09 2.15
N ALA A 38 15.31 11.04 2.44
CA ALA A 38 16.42 11.38 1.56
C ALA A 38 17.43 10.24 1.45
N LEU A 39 17.81 9.63 2.57
CA LEU A 39 18.72 8.47 2.60
C LEU A 39 18.14 7.27 1.83
N ILE A 40 16.84 7.02 1.93
CA ILE A 40 16.15 5.97 1.17
C ILE A 40 16.21 6.27 -0.33
N ARG A 41 15.92 7.50 -0.74
CA ARG A 41 15.98 7.89 -2.16
C ARG A 41 17.38 7.73 -2.71
N ASP A 42 18.37 8.26 -2.00
CA ASP A 42 19.78 8.18 -2.41
C ASP A 42 20.27 6.73 -2.46
N HIS A 43 19.83 5.87 -1.54
CA HIS A 43 20.10 4.44 -1.63
C HIS A 43 19.49 3.79 -2.88
N ILE A 44 18.24 4.11 -3.22
CA ILE A 44 17.58 3.62 -4.45
C ILE A 44 18.32 4.13 -5.68
N ASP A 45 18.67 5.42 -5.73
CA ASP A 45 19.31 6.05 -6.89
C ASP A 45 20.73 5.53 -7.16
N ARG A 46 21.43 5.05 -6.14
CA ARG A 46 22.77 4.45 -6.22
C ARG A 46 22.78 2.99 -6.70
N HIS A 47 21.61 2.34 -6.81
CA HIS A 47 21.50 0.96 -7.29
C HIS A 47 20.64 0.93 -8.57
N PRO A 48 21.24 0.69 -9.76
CA PRO A 48 20.54 0.76 -11.03
C PRO A 48 19.24 -0.08 -11.07
N ASP A 49 19.29 -1.33 -10.63
CA ASP A 49 18.12 -2.22 -10.60
C ASP A 49 16.98 -1.66 -9.74
N LEU A 50 17.30 -1.11 -8.56
CA LEU A 50 16.29 -0.50 -7.68
C LEU A 50 15.73 0.78 -8.26
N LYS A 51 16.57 1.57 -8.93
CA LYS A 51 16.18 2.82 -9.58
C LYS A 51 15.19 2.57 -10.72
N ASP A 52 15.48 1.58 -11.56
CA ASP A 52 14.61 1.19 -12.68
C ASP A 52 13.29 0.63 -12.17
N GLN A 53 13.33 -0.28 -11.18
CA GLN A 53 12.12 -0.78 -10.52
C GLN A 53 11.31 0.34 -9.84
N SER A 54 11.99 1.32 -9.23
CA SER A 54 11.33 2.49 -8.64
C SER A 54 10.61 3.32 -9.69
N ALA A 55 11.25 3.59 -10.84
CA ALA A 55 10.64 4.33 -11.95
C ALA A 55 9.43 3.58 -12.54
N LEU A 56 9.54 2.26 -12.68
CA LEU A 56 8.43 1.40 -13.09
C LEU A 56 7.25 1.51 -12.12
N LEU A 57 7.48 1.45 -10.80
CA LEU A 57 6.41 1.56 -9.81
C LEU A 57 5.80 2.95 -9.73
N ASP A 58 6.59 4.02 -9.96
CA ASP A 58 6.12 5.40 -9.97
C ASP A 58 5.15 5.69 -11.14
N SER A 59 5.24 4.89 -12.21
CA SER A 59 4.28 4.96 -13.33
C SER A 59 2.85 4.54 -12.95
N ILE A 60 2.64 3.86 -11.81
CA ILE A 60 1.31 3.41 -11.37
C ILE A 60 0.61 4.55 -10.60
N PRO A 61 -0.48 5.14 -11.14
CA PRO A 61 -1.17 6.22 -10.45
C PRO A 61 -1.68 5.78 -9.08
N GLY A 62 -1.39 6.58 -8.06
CA GLY A 62 -1.79 6.33 -6.67
C GLY A 62 -0.77 5.54 -5.83
N ILE A 63 0.36 5.13 -6.41
CA ILE A 63 1.53 4.69 -5.65
C ILE A 63 2.51 5.86 -5.56
N GLY A 64 2.99 6.18 -4.36
CA GLY A 64 3.96 7.25 -4.14
C GLY A 64 5.30 6.74 -3.60
N LYS A 65 6.34 7.58 -3.66
CA LYS A 65 7.73 7.26 -3.29
C LYS A 65 7.90 6.45 -1.99
N ALA A 66 7.20 6.85 -0.92
CA ALA A 66 7.29 6.14 0.36
C ALA A 66 6.68 4.73 0.31
N THR A 67 5.68 4.49 -0.54
CA THR A 67 5.13 3.15 -0.81
C THR A 67 6.05 2.35 -1.71
N ILE A 68 6.62 2.97 -2.75
CA ILE A 68 7.59 2.35 -3.65
C ILE A 68 8.75 1.77 -2.85
N ALA A 69 9.37 2.56 -1.97
CA ALA A 69 10.45 2.10 -1.11
C ALA A 69 10.06 0.88 -0.24
N ARG A 70 8.83 0.87 0.30
CA ARG A 70 8.32 -0.29 1.06
C ARG A 70 8.06 -1.51 0.19
N LEU A 71 7.56 -1.32 -1.03
CA LEU A 71 7.35 -2.41 -1.99
C LEU A 71 8.69 -3.03 -2.36
N LEU A 72 9.68 -2.23 -2.75
CA LEU A 72 11.03 -2.71 -3.06
C LEU A 72 11.64 -3.47 -1.88
N ALA A 73 11.52 -2.94 -0.66
CA ALA A 73 12.06 -3.59 0.54
C ALA A 73 11.37 -4.91 0.92
N PHE A 74 10.03 -5.00 0.81
CA PHE A 74 9.29 -6.20 1.23
C PHE A 74 9.15 -7.25 0.14
N VAL A 75 8.99 -6.84 -1.12
CA VAL A 75 8.88 -7.74 -2.26
C VAL A 75 10.26 -8.29 -2.60
N GLY A 76 11.29 -7.43 -2.60
CA GLY A 76 12.62 -7.75 -3.10
C GLY A 76 12.55 -8.13 -4.57
N ASP A 77 13.28 -9.18 -4.95
CA ASP A 77 13.18 -9.74 -6.29
C ASP A 77 11.78 -10.31 -6.54
N VAL A 78 11.07 -9.76 -7.53
CA VAL A 78 9.73 -10.21 -7.94
C VAL A 78 9.75 -11.62 -8.56
N GLN A 79 10.90 -12.06 -9.09
CA GLN A 79 11.03 -13.35 -9.78
C GLN A 79 10.87 -14.53 -8.83
N ARG A 80 11.05 -14.35 -7.52
CA ARG A 80 10.77 -15.37 -6.48
C ARG A 80 9.31 -15.79 -6.38
N PHE A 81 8.40 -15.04 -7.02
CA PHE A 81 6.97 -15.34 -7.04
C PHE A 81 6.58 -15.85 -8.43
N ASP A 82 6.04 -17.06 -8.49
CA ASP A 82 5.61 -17.66 -9.77
C ASP A 82 4.48 -16.88 -10.44
N HIS A 83 3.61 -16.27 -9.63
CA HIS A 83 2.45 -15.53 -10.11
C HIS A 83 1.97 -14.48 -9.11
N ALA A 84 1.21 -13.48 -9.58
CA ALA A 84 0.66 -12.39 -8.76
C ALA A 84 -0.14 -12.87 -7.52
N LYS A 85 -0.82 -14.02 -7.62
CA LYS A 85 -1.57 -14.60 -6.49
C LYS A 85 -0.65 -15.03 -5.34
N ALA A 86 0.60 -15.41 -5.62
CA ALA A 86 1.59 -15.81 -4.62
C ALA A 86 2.09 -14.58 -3.87
N LEU A 87 2.36 -13.48 -4.58
CA LEU A 87 2.67 -12.20 -3.94
C LEU A 87 1.50 -11.69 -3.09
N ALA A 88 0.26 -11.82 -3.58
CA ALA A 88 -0.93 -11.49 -2.78
C ALA A 88 -1.08 -12.36 -1.53
N ALA A 89 -0.76 -13.66 -1.61
CA ALA A 89 -0.72 -14.55 -0.46
C ALA A 89 0.35 -14.13 0.55
N PHE A 90 1.55 -13.81 0.07
CA PHE A 90 2.66 -13.30 0.87
C PHE A 90 2.28 -12.02 1.61
N ALA A 91 1.54 -11.10 0.98
CA ALA A 91 1.01 -9.90 1.62
C ALA A 91 -0.19 -10.15 2.56
N GLY A 92 -0.73 -11.38 2.61
CA GLY A 92 -1.91 -11.70 3.41
C GLY A 92 -3.22 -11.12 2.85
N LEU A 93 -3.28 -10.89 1.53
CA LEU A 93 -4.44 -10.31 0.84
C LEU A 93 -5.44 -11.34 0.33
N ASN A 94 -5.29 -12.60 0.72
CA ASN A 94 -6.26 -13.64 0.42
C ASN A 94 -7.39 -13.63 1.46
N PRO A 95 -8.66 -13.72 1.03
CA PRO A 95 -9.78 -13.85 1.94
C PRO A 95 -9.68 -15.21 2.65
N THR A 96 -9.90 -15.19 3.97
CA THR A 96 -9.99 -16.38 4.79
C THR A 96 -11.44 -16.52 5.25
N VAL A 97 -12.01 -17.71 5.05
CA VAL A 97 -13.33 -18.07 5.57
C VAL A 97 -13.09 -18.86 6.85
N HIS A 98 -13.57 -18.36 7.98
CA HIS A 98 -13.57 -19.12 9.22
C HIS A 98 -14.83 -19.98 9.25
N GLN A 99 -14.68 -21.29 9.06
CA GLN A 99 -15.75 -22.27 9.22
C GLN A 99 -15.51 -23.04 10.52
N SER A 100 -15.88 -22.45 11.67
CA SER A 100 -16.10 -23.20 12.90
C SER A 100 -17.59 -23.49 13.03
N GLY A 101 -17.96 -24.72 13.42
CA GLY A 101 -19.28 -25.34 13.25
C GLY A 101 -20.53 -24.61 13.77
N SER A 102 -20.41 -23.43 14.39
CA SER A 102 -21.52 -22.58 14.82
C SER A 102 -21.60 -21.21 14.11
N SER A 103 -20.61 -20.85 13.29
CA SER A 103 -20.59 -19.58 12.54
C SER A 103 -20.24 -19.80 11.07
N VAL A 104 -21.12 -20.51 10.36
CA VAL A 104 -21.01 -20.75 8.91
C VAL A 104 -21.25 -19.46 8.08
N ARG A 105 -21.64 -18.35 8.75
CA ARG A 105 -21.99 -17.05 8.14
C ARG A 105 -21.08 -15.89 8.53
N GLY A 106 -19.88 -16.16 9.07
CA GLY A 106 -18.91 -15.10 9.37
C GLY A 106 -18.52 -14.30 8.11
N LYS A 107 -18.42 -12.97 8.21
CA LYS A 107 -17.94 -12.14 7.10
C LYS A 107 -16.49 -12.55 6.76
N PRO A 108 -16.12 -12.68 5.48
CA PRO A 108 -14.75 -13.03 5.11
C PRO A 108 -13.79 -11.92 5.55
N HIS A 109 -12.64 -12.31 6.13
CA HIS A 109 -11.59 -11.40 6.57
C HIS A 109 -10.30 -11.66 5.79
N LEU A 110 -9.41 -10.67 5.70
CA LEU A 110 -8.08 -10.86 5.13
C LEU A 110 -7.22 -11.77 6.02
N SER A 111 -6.41 -12.61 5.39
CA SER A 111 -5.49 -13.51 6.10
C SER A 111 -4.52 -12.75 6.99
N LYS A 112 -4.37 -13.22 8.24
CA LYS A 112 -3.34 -12.74 9.17
C LYS A 112 -1.99 -13.42 8.98
N LYS A 113 -1.89 -14.46 8.14
CA LYS A 113 -0.67 -15.28 7.96
C LYS A 113 0.39 -14.65 7.05
N GLY A 114 0.04 -13.62 6.26
CA GLY A 114 0.99 -12.90 5.41
C GLY A 114 1.58 -11.65 6.06
N ASN A 115 2.57 -11.05 5.40
CA ASN A 115 3.32 -9.89 5.85
C ASN A 115 2.39 -8.70 6.19
N SER A 116 2.24 -8.44 7.49
CA SER A 116 1.34 -7.42 8.02
C SER A 116 1.80 -5.99 7.70
N LEU A 117 3.12 -5.78 7.56
CA LEU A 117 3.69 -4.48 7.23
C LEU A 117 3.44 -4.13 5.77
N LEU A 118 3.64 -5.07 4.85
CA LEU A 118 3.31 -4.90 3.43
C LEU A 118 1.80 -4.65 3.24
N ARG A 119 0.96 -5.42 3.95
CA ARG A 119 -0.49 -5.19 3.95
C ARG A 119 -0.83 -3.79 4.44
N LYS A 120 -0.25 -3.34 5.55
CA LYS A 120 -0.47 -1.98 6.08
C LYS A 120 0.00 -0.91 5.09
N ALA A 121 1.14 -1.12 4.42
CA ALA A 121 1.71 -0.20 3.45
C ALA A 121 0.81 0.01 2.22
N LEU A 122 -0.02 -0.97 1.85
CA LEU A 122 -0.92 -0.91 0.70
C LEU A 122 -2.25 -0.21 0.96
N TYR A 123 -2.59 0.06 2.23
CA TYR A 123 -3.89 0.63 2.60
C TYR A 123 -4.07 2.07 2.08
N MET A 124 -3.13 2.96 2.38
CA MET A 124 -3.21 4.36 1.92
C MET A 124 -3.11 4.49 0.38
N PRO A 125 -2.18 3.81 -0.30
CA PRO A 125 -2.14 3.76 -1.77
C PRO A 125 -3.45 3.30 -2.39
N THR A 126 -4.14 2.32 -1.78
CA THR A 126 -5.45 1.88 -2.23
C THR A 126 -6.48 3.01 -2.23
N ILE A 127 -6.52 3.81 -1.17
CA ILE A 127 -7.46 4.94 -1.09
C ILE A 127 -7.16 5.98 -2.19
N VAL A 128 -5.87 6.28 -2.39
CA VAL A 128 -5.42 7.25 -3.41
C VAL A 128 -5.67 6.71 -4.82
N ALA A 129 -5.33 5.46 -5.09
CA ALA A 129 -5.53 4.80 -6.38
C ALA A 129 -7.01 4.74 -6.77
N ARG A 130 -7.94 4.55 -5.83
CA ARG A 130 -9.39 4.64 -6.13
C ARG A 130 -9.83 6.00 -6.68
N ARG A 131 -9.10 7.07 -6.35
CA ARG A 131 -9.38 8.42 -6.85
C ARG A 131 -8.73 8.67 -8.20
N TYR A 132 -7.45 8.32 -8.33
CA TYR A 132 -6.62 8.76 -9.45
C TYR A 132 -6.30 7.68 -10.50
N ASN A 133 -6.41 6.39 -10.15
CA ASN A 133 -6.14 5.30 -11.08
C ASN A 133 -7.46 4.82 -11.72
N PRO A 134 -7.65 4.99 -13.04
CA PRO A 134 -8.92 4.69 -13.70
C PRO A 134 -9.30 3.21 -13.60
N VAL A 135 -8.35 2.29 -13.75
CA VAL A 135 -8.55 0.84 -13.64
C VAL A 135 -9.03 0.46 -12.25
N ILE A 136 -8.39 1.03 -11.22
CA ILE A 136 -8.74 0.75 -9.82
C ILE A 136 -10.09 1.36 -9.47
N ARG A 137 -10.38 2.57 -9.95
CA ARG A 137 -11.66 3.25 -9.74
C ARG A 137 -12.81 2.44 -10.33
N GLU A 138 -12.71 2.04 -11.59
CA GLU A 138 -13.72 1.22 -12.28
C GLU A 138 -13.96 -0.10 -11.53
N PHE A 139 -12.89 -0.79 -11.14
CA PHE A 139 -12.98 -2.02 -10.37
C PHE A 139 -13.70 -1.82 -9.03
N ALA A 140 -13.37 -0.75 -8.30
CA ALA A 140 -14.00 -0.44 -7.03
C ALA A 140 -15.49 -0.08 -7.20
N ASP A 141 -15.84 0.67 -8.25
CA ASP A 141 -17.22 1.06 -8.54
C ASP A 141 -18.09 -0.13 -8.94
N ARG A 142 -17.54 -1.08 -9.71
CA ARG A 142 -18.22 -2.35 -10.01
C ARG A 142 -18.56 -3.13 -8.74
N LEU A 143 -17.62 -3.23 -7.79
CA LEU A 143 -17.87 -3.90 -6.50
C LEU A 143 -18.89 -3.15 -5.66
N LYS A 144 -18.88 -1.82 -5.68
CA LYS A 144 -19.87 -0.99 -4.99
C LYS A 144 -21.26 -1.20 -5.56
N LYS A 145 -21.41 -1.21 -6.89
CA LYS A 145 -22.67 -1.52 -7.60
C LYS A 145 -23.18 -2.93 -7.25
N ALA A 146 -22.28 -3.88 -7.04
CA ALA A 146 -22.60 -5.24 -6.58
C ALA A 146 -22.90 -5.35 -5.06
N GLY A 147 -23.11 -4.22 -4.36
CA GLY A 147 -23.52 -4.20 -2.95
C GLY A 147 -22.44 -4.62 -1.95
N LYS A 148 -21.16 -4.63 -2.34
CA LYS A 148 -20.07 -5.01 -1.42
C LYS A 148 -19.80 -3.90 -0.40
N SER A 149 -19.48 -4.29 0.83
CA SER A 149 -19.13 -3.34 1.90
C SER A 149 -17.78 -2.65 1.61
N ASN A 150 -17.61 -1.43 2.13
CA ASN A 150 -16.40 -0.64 1.88
C ASN A 150 -15.10 -1.37 2.25
N MET A 151 -15.07 -2.14 3.34
CA MET A 151 -13.86 -2.88 3.74
C MET A 151 -13.55 -4.06 2.83
N VAL A 152 -14.58 -4.72 2.27
CA VAL A 152 -14.39 -5.75 1.24
C VAL A 152 -13.84 -5.13 -0.03
N ILE A 153 -14.34 -3.95 -0.43
CA ILE A 153 -13.84 -3.21 -1.60
C ILE A 153 -12.37 -2.84 -1.39
N ILE A 154 -12.00 -2.28 -0.23
CA ILE A 154 -10.60 -1.93 0.05
C ILE A 154 -9.70 -3.16 -0.03
N GLY A 155 -10.06 -4.29 0.60
CA GLY A 155 -9.27 -5.51 0.53
C GLY A 155 -9.10 -6.02 -0.91
N ALA A 156 -10.16 -5.99 -1.72
CA ALA A 156 -10.12 -6.38 -3.12
C ALA A 156 -9.24 -5.44 -3.96
N VAL A 157 -9.31 -4.12 -3.71
CA VAL A 157 -8.49 -3.12 -4.40
C VAL A 157 -7.02 -3.27 -4.02
N MET A 158 -6.69 -3.47 -2.74
CA MET A 158 -5.30 -3.73 -2.32
C MET A 158 -4.71 -4.92 -3.08
N ARG A 159 -5.51 -6.00 -3.24
CA ARG A 159 -5.10 -7.17 -4.02
C ARG A 159 -4.90 -6.85 -5.49
N LYS A 160 -5.85 -6.14 -6.13
CA LYS A 160 -5.74 -5.74 -7.54
C LYS A 160 -4.53 -4.82 -7.77
N LEU A 161 -4.27 -3.87 -6.87
CA LEU A 161 -3.12 -2.98 -6.93
C LEU A 161 -1.80 -3.77 -6.84
N LEU A 162 -1.72 -4.76 -5.93
CA LEU A 162 -0.52 -5.60 -5.82
C LEU A 162 -0.32 -6.52 -7.05
N HIS A 163 -1.39 -6.93 -7.72
CA HIS A 163 -1.28 -7.63 -9.00
C HIS A 163 -0.72 -6.73 -10.11
N ILE A 164 -1.09 -5.44 -10.14
CA ILE A 164 -0.53 -4.47 -11.08
C ILE A 164 0.97 -4.27 -10.79
N VAL A 165 1.34 -4.09 -9.52
CA VAL A 165 2.74 -4.01 -9.07
C VAL A 165 3.53 -5.24 -9.55
N TYR A 166 3.00 -6.44 -9.35
CA TYR A 166 3.64 -7.67 -9.85
C TYR A 166 3.82 -7.64 -11.36
N GLY A 167 2.77 -7.29 -12.11
CA GLY A 167 2.81 -7.25 -13.58
C GLY A 167 3.88 -6.29 -14.10
N VAL A 168 3.90 -5.06 -13.59
CA VAL A 168 4.85 -4.00 -13.97
C VAL A 168 6.31 -4.41 -13.67
N LEU A 169 6.57 -4.97 -12.48
CA LEU A 169 7.92 -5.42 -12.13
C LEU A 169 8.35 -6.66 -12.94
N LYS A 170 7.42 -7.58 -13.22
CA LYS A 170 7.71 -8.82 -13.96
C LYS A 170 7.93 -8.57 -15.45
N SER A 171 7.19 -7.65 -16.05
CA SER A 171 7.30 -7.30 -17.47
C SER A 171 8.44 -6.32 -17.76
N GLY A 172 8.88 -5.55 -16.75
CA GLY A 172 9.83 -4.46 -16.95
C GLY A 172 9.25 -3.29 -17.75
N MET A 173 7.92 -3.22 -17.90
CA MET A 173 7.24 -2.17 -18.68
C MET A 173 6.44 -1.24 -17.75
N PRO A 174 6.46 0.09 -17.98
CA PRO A 174 5.66 1.04 -17.21
C PRO A 174 4.17 0.72 -17.28
N PHE A 175 3.41 1.08 -16.25
CA PHE A 175 1.97 0.85 -16.19
C PHE A 175 1.23 1.51 -17.36
N ASP A 176 0.50 0.69 -18.10
CA ASP A 176 -0.50 1.13 -19.07
C ASP A 176 -1.91 0.74 -18.59
N PRO A 177 -2.83 1.72 -18.43
CA PRO A 177 -4.24 1.45 -18.12
C PRO A 177 -4.91 0.45 -19.07
N ALA A 178 -4.51 0.38 -20.34
CA ALA A 178 -5.13 -0.47 -21.35
C ALA A 178 -4.93 -1.98 -21.07
N TRP A 179 -3.81 -2.37 -20.45
CA TRP A 179 -3.51 -3.79 -20.19
C TRP A 179 -4.45 -4.44 -19.18
N ALA A 180 -4.97 -3.63 -18.24
CA ALA A 180 -5.80 -4.13 -17.17
C ALA A 180 -7.28 -4.34 -17.58
N VAL A 181 -7.68 -3.82 -18.75
CA VAL A 181 -9.03 -3.96 -19.32
C VAL A 181 -9.23 -5.34 -19.96
N ASN A 182 -8.16 -5.94 -20.49
CA ASN A 182 -8.24 -7.16 -21.33
C ASN A 182 -8.22 -8.50 -20.56
N HIS A 183 -8.16 -8.49 -19.23
CA HIS A 183 -8.08 -9.70 -18.40
C HIS A 183 -9.13 -9.71 -17.26
N ALA A 184 -10.32 -9.16 -17.52
CA ALA A 184 -11.43 -9.08 -16.56
C ALA A 184 -12.20 -10.39 -16.42
#